data_AF-A0A931N2K5-F1
#
_entry.id   AF-A0A931N2K5-F1
#
_cell.length_a   1.000
_cell.length_b   1.000
_cell.length_c   1.000
_cell.angle_alpha   90.00
_cell.angle_beta   90.00
_cell.angle_gamma   90.00
#
_symmetry.space_group_name_H-M   'P 1'
#
loop_
_entity.id
_entity.type
_entity.pdbx_description
1 polymer ?
#
loop_
_entity_poly.entity_id
_entity_poly.type
_entity_poly.pdbx_seq_one_letter_code
_entity_poly.pdbx_strand_id
1 'polypeptide(L)'
;MSATTRTGTADPAAVKYDFVRDIDGVEVRLPSLSYLRPGLIRRIRKLGDVDALYTLLELVLPSDALAAVDDMNPDDYRLFLDAWRAHSGVNLGES
;
A
#
# COMPACT_ATOMS: atom_id res chain seq x y z
N MET A 1 30.43 17.97 -30.92
CA MET A 1 29.10 18.24 -30.34
C MET A 1 28.68 16.99 -29.58
N SER A 2 28.90 16.95 -28.26
CA SER A 2 28.59 15.79 -27.44
C SER A 2 27.14 15.86 -26.97
N ALA A 3 26.34 14.87 -27.34
CA ALA A 3 25.00 14.67 -26.79
C ALA A 3 25.15 13.98 -25.42
N THR A 4 24.88 14.72 -24.35
CA THR A 4 24.71 14.16 -23.00
C THR A 4 23.41 13.36 -22.99
N THR A 5 23.52 12.03 -23.04
CA THR A 5 22.41 11.13 -22.74
C THR A 5 21.97 11.38 -21.30
N ARG A 6 20.79 11.94 -21.14
CA ARG A 6 20.11 12.06 -19.85
C ARG A 6 19.74 10.64 -19.44
N THR A 7 20.44 10.07 -18.47
CA THR A 7 20.08 8.80 -17.85
C THR A 7 18.69 8.96 -17.26
N GLY A 8 17.66 8.48 -17.95
CA GLY A 8 16.34 8.36 -17.38
C GLY A 8 16.44 7.32 -16.27
N THR A 9 16.33 7.75 -15.02
CA THR A 9 16.02 6.85 -13.92
C THR A 9 14.72 6.17 -14.31
N ALA A 10 14.78 4.89 -14.67
CA ALA A 10 13.59 4.11 -14.91
C ALA A 10 12.75 4.20 -13.64
N ASP A 11 11.58 4.83 -13.73
CA ASP A 11 10.53 4.71 -12.72
C ASP A 11 10.39 3.20 -12.44
N PRO A 12 10.59 2.73 -11.20
CA PRO A 12 10.32 1.34 -10.89
C PRO A 12 8.84 1.14 -11.25
N ALA A 13 8.58 0.41 -12.34
CA ALA A 13 7.28 0.37 -12.97
C ALA A 13 6.20 0.12 -11.90
N ALA A 14 5.28 1.07 -11.72
CA ALA A 14 4.30 1.05 -10.63
C ALA A 14 3.70 -0.36 -10.50
N VAL A 15 3.76 -0.93 -9.29
CA VAL A 15 3.23 -2.26 -9.04
C VAL A 15 1.73 -2.17 -9.18
N LYS A 16 1.16 -2.86 -10.18
CA LYS A 16 -0.28 -2.76 -10.50
C LYS A 16 -1.13 -3.86 -9.88
N TYR A 17 -0.49 -4.91 -9.37
CA TYR A 17 -1.19 -6.05 -8.80
C TYR A 17 -1.42 -5.86 -7.31
N ASP A 18 -2.51 -6.46 -6.82
CA ASP A 18 -2.88 -6.41 -5.42
C ASP A 18 -1.85 -7.13 -4.54
N PHE A 19 -1.67 -6.63 -3.32
CA PHE A 19 -1.05 -7.33 -2.22
C PHE A 19 -2.06 -8.32 -1.63
N VAL A 20 -1.67 -9.59 -1.50
CA VAL A 20 -2.55 -10.65 -0.99
C VAL A 20 -1.85 -11.37 0.16
N ARG A 21 -2.58 -11.54 1.28
CA ARG A 21 -2.15 -12.30 2.45
C ARG A 21 -3.31 -13.12 3.00
N ASP A 22 -3.00 -14.30 3.53
CA ASP A 22 -3.91 -15.06 4.37
C ASP A 22 -3.65 -14.67 5.83
N ILE A 23 -4.70 -14.32 6.55
CA ILE A 23 -4.67 -14.02 7.98
C ILE A 23 -5.71 -14.90 8.64
N ASP A 24 -5.25 -15.93 9.37
CA ASP A 24 -6.10 -16.91 10.04
C ASP A 24 -7.19 -17.54 9.14
N GLY A 25 -6.84 -17.82 7.88
CA GLY A 25 -7.77 -18.38 6.88
C GLY A 25 -8.66 -17.37 6.18
N VAL A 26 -8.45 -16.07 6.39
CA VAL A 26 -9.14 -14.97 5.69
C VAL A 26 -8.19 -14.36 4.66
N GLU A 27 -8.59 -14.37 3.37
CA GLU A 27 -7.83 -13.70 2.32
C GLU A 27 -8.01 -12.17 2.42
N VAL A 28 -6.92 -11.48 2.76
CA VAL A 28 -6.82 -10.03 2.77
C VAL A 28 -6.17 -9.57 1.46
N ARG A 29 -6.90 -8.74 0.71
CA ARG A 29 -6.47 -8.21 -0.59
C ARG A 29 -6.47 -6.69 -0.58
N LEU A 30 -5.30 -6.09 -0.75
CA LEU A 30 -5.11 -4.63 -0.75
C LEU A 30 -4.56 -4.16 -2.11
N PRO A 31 -4.99 -2.99 -2.62
CA PRO A 31 -4.39 -2.45 -3.83
C PRO A 31 -2.93 -2.06 -3.55
N SER A 32 -2.11 -2.06 -4.58
CA SER A 32 -0.79 -1.44 -4.49
C SER A 32 -0.91 0.07 -4.24
N LEU A 33 -0.16 0.58 -3.27
CA LEU A 33 -0.10 2.01 -2.95
C LEU A 33 0.52 2.84 -4.10
N SER A 34 1.33 2.23 -4.98
CA SER A 34 1.85 2.91 -6.18
C SER A 34 0.87 2.93 -7.35
N TYR A 35 -0.28 2.26 -7.23
CA TYR A 35 -1.29 2.17 -8.29
C TYR A 35 -2.73 2.27 -7.77
N LEU A 36 -2.98 3.28 -6.94
CA LEU A 36 -4.33 3.55 -6.43
C LEU A 36 -5.24 4.14 -7.52
N ARG A 37 -6.48 3.64 -7.58
CA ARG A 37 -7.52 4.22 -8.44
C ARG A 37 -7.75 5.70 -8.06
N PRO A 38 -7.96 6.63 -9.02
CA PRO A 38 -8.18 8.05 -8.73
C PRO A 38 -9.31 8.33 -7.74
N GLY A 39 -10.35 7.49 -7.72
CA GLY A 39 -11.44 7.60 -6.74
C GLY A 39 -11.02 7.36 -5.30
N LEU A 40 -10.02 6.50 -5.04
CA LEU A 40 -9.45 6.28 -3.70
C LEU A 40 -8.56 7.44 -3.31
N ILE A 41 -7.64 7.85 -4.20
CA ILE A 41 -6.77 9.02 -4.01
C ILE A 41 -7.60 10.25 -3.66
N ARG A 42 -8.66 10.54 -4.43
CA ARG A 42 -9.54 11.67 -4.17
C ARG A 42 -10.14 11.64 -2.77
N ARG A 43 -10.52 10.48 -2.25
CA ARG A 43 -11.14 10.36 -0.92
C ARG A 43 -10.15 10.66 0.20
N ILE A 44 -8.91 10.21 0.07
CA ILE A 44 -7.89 10.33 1.13
C ILE A 44 -7.00 11.58 1.02
N ARG A 45 -7.02 12.32 -0.10
CA ARG A 45 -6.06 13.43 -0.41
C ARG A 45 -5.92 14.57 0.61
N LYS A 46 -6.82 14.67 1.59
CA LYS A 46 -6.82 15.75 2.60
C LYS A 46 -6.56 15.23 4.02
N LEU A 47 -6.40 13.92 4.16
CA LEU A 47 -6.14 13.27 5.43
C LEU A 47 -4.64 13.27 5.70
N GLY A 48 -4.26 13.27 6.98
CA GLY A 48 -2.88 12.95 7.35
C GLY A 48 -2.56 11.49 7.01
N ASP A 49 -1.28 11.14 6.92
CA ASP A 49 -0.85 9.81 6.45
C ASP A 49 -1.48 8.65 7.22
N VAL A 50 -1.63 8.79 8.54
CA VAL A 50 -2.25 7.79 9.41
C VAL A 50 -3.74 7.65 9.10
N ASP A 51 -4.49 8.75 9.09
CA ASP A 51 -5.93 8.73 8.78
C ASP A 51 -6.20 8.25 7.35
N ALA A 52 -5.32 8.61 6.40
CA ALA A 52 -5.38 8.16 5.02
C ALA A 52 -5.20 6.64 4.90
N LEU A 53 -4.28 6.06 5.67
CA LEU A 53 -4.03 4.62 5.69
C LEU A 53 -5.24 3.85 6.23
N TYR A 54 -5.78 4.25 7.39
CA TYR A 54 -6.94 3.58 7.98
C TYR A 54 -8.19 3.75 7.11
N THR A 55 -8.44 4.96 6.60
CA THR A 55 -9.53 5.19 5.63
C THR A 55 -9.37 4.31 4.40
N LEU A 56 -8.14 4.06 3.93
CA LEU A 56 -7.91 3.20 2.79
C LEU A 56 -8.27 1.74 3.10
N LEU A 57 -7.85 1.22 4.27
CA LEU A 57 -8.20 -0.14 4.73
C LEU A 57 -9.73 -0.32 4.78
N GLU A 58 -10.44 0.62 5.41
CA GLU A 58 -11.90 0.61 5.53
C GLU A 58 -12.63 0.67 4.17
N LEU A 59 -12.05 1.35 3.17
CA LEU A 59 -12.67 1.50 1.85
C LEU A 59 -12.47 0.29 0.94
N VAL A 60 -11.44 -0.53 1.18
CA VAL A 60 -11.04 -1.60 0.25
C VAL A 60 -11.28 -3.00 0.80
N LEU A 61 -11.22 -3.17 2.12
CA LEU A 61 -11.42 -4.46 2.74
C LEU A 61 -12.91 -4.72 3.01
N PRO A 62 -13.42 -5.92 2.72
CA PRO A 62 -14.69 -6.37 3.29
C PRO A 62 -14.58 -6.49 4.82
N SER A 63 -15.73 -6.52 5.50
CA SER A 63 -15.80 -6.45 6.96
C SER A 63 -15.06 -7.59 7.68
N ASP A 64 -15.06 -8.79 7.11
CA ASP A 64 -14.35 -9.97 7.64
C ASP A 64 -12.83 -9.84 7.51
N ALA A 65 -12.34 -9.39 6.36
CA ALA A 65 -10.92 -9.12 6.15
C ALA A 65 -10.42 -7.95 7.01
N LEU A 66 -11.24 -6.89 7.17
CA LEU A 66 -10.90 -5.78 8.07
C LEU A 66 -10.81 -6.23 9.52
N ALA A 67 -11.78 -7.02 9.99
CA ALA A 67 -11.76 -7.60 11.33
C ALA A 67 -10.52 -8.48 11.55
N ALA A 68 -10.13 -9.31 10.57
CA ALA A 68 -8.92 -10.13 10.66
C ALA A 68 -7.65 -9.28 10.78
N VAL A 69 -7.59 -8.13 10.10
CA VAL A 69 -6.48 -7.16 10.23
C VAL A 69 -6.49 -6.45 11.58
N ASP A 70 -7.67 -6.09 12.09
CA ASP A 70 -7.83 -5.37 13.36
C ASP A 70 -7.51 -6.25 14.58
N ASP A 71 -7.77 -7.56 14.48
CA ASP A 71 -7.49 -8.54 15.54
C ASP A 71 -6.01 -9.01 15.57
N MET A 72 -5.18 -8.57 14.62
CA MET A 72 -3.75 -8.89 14.61
C MET A 72 -3.07 -8.35 15.88
N ASN A 73 -2.11 -9.12 16.41
CA ASN A 73 -1.24 -8.56 17.44
C ASN A 73 -0.36 -7.43 16.85
N PRO A 74 0.10 -6.47 17.68
CA PRO A 74 0.76 -5.26 17.18
C PRO A 74 2.03 -5.52 16.34
N ASP A 75 2.80 -6.57 16.66
CA ASP A 75 4.03 -6.90 15.93
C ASP A 75 3.71 -7.43 14.53
N ASP A 76 2.74 -8.34 14.42
CA ASP A 76 2.30 -8.87 13.13
C ASP A 76 1.61 -7.80 12.28
N TYR A 77 0.83 -6.92 12.90
CA TYR A 77 0.22 -5.78 12.22
C TYR A 77 1.28 -4.85 11.61
N ARG A 78 2.35 -4.55 12.35
CA ARG A 78 3.47 -3.75 11.85
C ARG A 78 4.14 -4.44 10.65
N LEU A 79 4.42 -5.73 10.76
CA LEU A 79 5.01 -6.52 9.67
C LEU A 79 4.10 -6.57 8.43
N PHE A 80 2.79 -6.66 8.62
CA PHE A 80 1.81 -6.62 7.54
C PHE A 80 1.83 -5.28 6.79
N LEU A 81 1.82 -4.15 7.51
CA LEU A 81 1.91 -2.83 6.90
C LEU A 81 3.24 -2.62 6.16
N ASP A 82 4.35 -3.07 6.74
CA ASP A 82 5.67 -3.00 6.11
C ASP A 82 5.72 -3.85 4.83
N ALA A 83 5.16 -5.06 4.87
CA ALA A 83 5.05 -5.92 3.68
C ALA A 83 4.19 -5.31 2.58
N TRP A 84 3.07 -4.66 2.94
CA TRP A 84 2.21 -4.00 1.98
C TRP A 84 2.90 -2.79 1.31
N ARG A 85 3.62 -1.97 2.09
CA ARG A 85 4.42 -0.85 1.58
C ARG A 85 5.53 -1.34 0.65
N ALA A 86 6.28 -2.35 1.08
CA ALA A 86 7.34 -2.96 0.29
C ALA A 86 6.81 -3.55 -1.03
N HIS A 87 5.68 -4.28 -0.98
CA HIS A 87 5.00 -4.78 -2.18
C HIS A 87 4.62 -3.65 -3.13
N SER A 88 4.18 -2.52 -2.58
CA SER A 88 3.76 -1.37 -3.37
C SER A 88 4.92 -0.59 -3.98
N GLY A 89 6.18 -0.97 -3.72
CA GLY A 89 7.36 -0.20 -4.11
C GLY A 89 7.47 1.15 -3.37
N VAL A 90 6.72 1.32 -2.29
CA VAL A 90 6.83 2.48 -1.40
C VAL A 90 7.85 2.10 -0.34
N ASN A 91 9.12 2.41 -0.59
CA ASN A 91 10.11 2.36 0.48
C ASN A 91 9.78 3.51 1.45
N LEU A 92 9.64 3.18 2.73
CA LEU A 92 9.86 4.15 3.79
C LEU A 92 11.30 4.63 3.56
N GLY A 93 11.44 5.84 3.00
CA GLY A 93 12.74 6.48 2.86
C GLY A 93 13.48 6.35 4.18
N GLU A 94 14.76 6.01 4.07
CA GLU A 94 15.71 5.87 5.17
C GLU A 94 15.57 7.03 6.17
N SER A 95 15.84 6.72 7.45
CA SER A 95 15.75 7.59 8.63
C SER A 95 16.30 9.01 8.44
#